data_AF-A0A838TFX0-F1
#
_entry.id   AF-A0A838TFX0-F1
#
_cell.length_a   1.000
_cell.length_b   1.000
_cell.length_c   1.000
_cell.angle_alpha   90.00
_cell.angle_beta   90.00
_cell.angle_gamma   90.00
#
_symmetry.space_group_name_H-M   'P 1'
#
loop_
_entity.id
_entity.type
_entity.pdbx_description
1 polymer ?
#
loop_
_entity_poly.entity_id
_entity_poly.type
_entity_poly.pdbx_seq_one_letter_code
_entity_poly.pdbx_strand_id
1 'polypeptide(L)'
;MAEENPDELESSSSEKESRPSGSRRRGLTPEQRRFLNKPRSPNEPVAESQAEIPSVPEKPLPPPEAEPTATPEPRPSEKKPAASSDRKEDHELPSGAPVIQPTDKGARKIELQQAFLILGAILLLGITFYGGTKLNYIKFLIASRNAPAMDADGPDPYPGVAAPDLVKQALLDERAGKWQDAADRFLAAKRKDLQYRGILFRVGKILYDHRNFDSADEAFERAVAFGENVEAANFYRGLIAVRQNNLPAAEQFFEAAVNAAPFVSDYHYYWGETLRVDLKPKQSLPHYERAILLARNEQDATVCRFKIRMGRIEAAEGETVGEELAKKRAAGPLSVDWLMTSAALQIRAGHIDEARQLILQARAGQSPGLFASCVNDFYFNEAARKNPELAEPLHLELDLQAPFPFR
;
A
#
# COMPACT_ATOMS: atom_id res chain seq x y z
N MET A 1 -70.14 40.59 45.17
CA MET A 1 -68.81 40.58 45.80
C MET A 1 -67.82 40.18 44.70
N ALA A 2 -67.31 41.10 43.88
CA ALA A 2 -67.18 42.56 44.05
C ALA A 2 -66.32 42.93 45.28
N GLU A 3 -65.30 43.80 45.22
CA GLU A 3 -64.70 44.56 44.10
C GLU A 3 -63.17 44.20 44.01
N GLU A 4 -62.26 44.77 43.21
CA GLU A 4 -62.21 46.01 42.41
C GLU A 4 -61.16 45.91 41.27
N ASN A 5 -61.24 46.81 40.28
CA ASN A 5 -60.25 47.09 39.22
C ASN A 5 -60.02 48.64 39.27
N PRO A 6 -58.93 49.27 38.77
CA PRO A 6 -58.50 49.26 37.36
C PRO A 6 -56.93 49.24 37.25
N ASP A 7 -56.18 49.53 36.17
CA ASP A 7 -56.27 50.56 35.11
C ASP A 7 -55.65 50.14 33.76
N GLU A 8 -56.29 50.65 32.69
CA GLU A 8 -55.76 51.26 31.44
C GLU A 8 -54.61 50.60 30.62
N LEU A 9 -54.63 50.61 29.28
CA LEU A 9 -55.59 51.16 28.29
C LEU A 9 -55.45 50.44 26.93
N GLU A 10 -56.53 50.42 26.13
CA GLU A 10 -56.53 49.95 24.73
C GLU A 10 -55.86 51.01 23.82
N SER A 11 -55.12 50.68 22.75
CA SER A 11 -55.60 50.12 21.47
C SER A 11 -54.39 50.14 20.49
N SER A 12 -54.37 49.59 19.26
CA SER A 12 -55.42 49.46 18.25
C SER A 12 -55.09 48.40 17.18
N SER A 13 -56.01 48.17 16.25
CA SER A 13 -56.03 47.08 15.28
C SER A 13 -55.23 47.34 13.99
N SER A 14 -54.68 46.27 13.39
CA SER A 14 -55.13 45.73 12.08
C SER A 14 -54.11 44.76 11.45
N GLU A 15 -54.56 43.97 10.47
CA GLU A 15 -53.84 42.82 9.91
C GLU A 15 -52.82 43.18 8.82
N LYS A 16 -51.75 42.37 8.70
CA LYS A 16 -51.23 41.90 7.40
C LYS A 16 -50.23 40.76 7.53
N GLU A 17 -50.38 39.74 6.69
CA GLU A 17 -49.36 38.70 6.49
C GLU A 17 -48.08 39.27 5.87
N SER A 18 -46.92 38.84 6.37
CA SER A 18 -45.69 38.81 5.57
C SER A 18 -44.73 37.72 6.05
N ARG A 19 -43.88 37.23 5.15
CA ARG A 19 -43.14 35.97 5.27
C ARG A 19 -41.94 36.08 6.25
N PRO A 20 -41.57 35.01 6.98
CA PRO A 20 -40.38 35.01 7.82
C PRO A 20 -39.10 35.19 6.99
N SER A 21 -38.20 36.07 7.43
CA SER A 21 -36.96 36.40 6.73
C SER A 21 -35.80 35.44 7.08
N GLY A 22 -34.83 35.35 6.16
CA GLY A 22 -33.90 34.22 6.05
C GLY A 22 -33.12 33.84 7.32
N SER A 23 -33.18 32.56 7.68
CA SER A 23 -32.31 31.97 8.68
C SER A 23 -30.84 32.02 8.23
N ARG A 24 -29.99 32.69 9.02
CA ARG A 24 -28.54 32.72 8.78
C ARG A 24 -27.97 31.29 8.85
N ARG A 25 -27.60 30.72 7.70
CA ARG A 25 -26.92 29.42 7.61
C ARG A 25 -25.63 29.47 8.45
N ARG A 26 -25.58 28.78 9.59
CA ARG A 26 -24.32 28.54 10.31
C ARG A 26 -23.43 27.66 9.43
N GLY A 27 -22.37 28.23 8.88
CA GLY A 27 -21.42 27.52 8.03
C GLY A 27 -20.64 26.44 8.80
N LEU A 28 -20.12 25.47 8.06
CA LEU A 28 -19.30 24.37 8.58
C LEU A 28 -18.10 24.89 9.41
N THR A 29 -17.72 24.15 10.46
CA THR A 29 -16.57 24.46 11.32
C THR A 29 -15.24 24.32 10.54
N PRO A 30 -14.12 24.89 11.03
CA PRO A 30 -12.82 24.77 10.36
C PRO A 30 -12.40 23.32 10.11
N GLU A 31 -12.61 22.42 11.09
CA GLU A 31 -12.33 20.99 10.96
C GLU A 31 -13.21 20.31 9.90
N GLN A 32 -14.51 20.61 9.90
CA GLN A 32 -15.45 20.09 8.89
C GLN A 32 -15.06 20.55 7.47
N ARG A 33 -14.57 21.78 7.30
CA ARG A 33 -14.05 22.26 6.01
C ARG A 33 -12.76 21.54 5.60
N ARG A 34 -11.85 21.33 6.55
CA ARG A 34 -10.56 20.63 6.34
C ARG A 34 -10.75 19.15 5.98
N PHE A 35 -11.86 18.54 6.40
CA PHE A 35 -12.21 17.15 6.09
C PHE A 35 -13.10 16.99 4.83
N LEU A 36 -13.93 17.98 4.49
CA LEU A 36 -14.97 17.86 3.43
C LEU A 36 -14.67 18.62 2.13
N ASN A 37 -13.43 19.12 1.93
CA ASN A 37 -12.87 19.74 0.72
C ASN A 37 -13.85 20.03 -0.44
N LYS A 38 -14.70 21.05 -0.27
CA LYS A 38 -15.42 21.67 -1.39
C LYS A 38 -14.50 22.68 -2.09
N PRO A 39 -14.54 22.80 -3.43
CA PRO A 39 -13.69 23.73 -4.16
C PRO A 39 -13.97 25.19 -3.75
N ARG A 40 -12.92 26.02 -3.75
CA ARG A 40 -13.08 27.49 -3.71
C ARG A 40 -13.78 27.95 -4.98
N SER A 41 -14.73 28.87 -4.84
CA SER A 41 -15.27 29.61 -5.99
C SER A 41 -14.23 30.63 -6.47
N PRO A 42 -14.06 30.89 -7.78
CA PRO A 42 -13.02 31.79 -8.28
C PRO A 42 -13.14 33.27 -7.87
N ASN A 43 -14.29 33.71 -7.35
CA ASN A 43 -14.66 35.12 -7.25
C ASN A 43 -14.83 35.67 -5.80
N GLU A 44 -14.22 35.06 -4.77
CA GLU A 44 -14.13 35.70 -3.45
C GLU A 44 -12.84 36.54 -3.34
N PRO A 45 -12.91 37.86 -3.01
CA PRO A 45 -11.73 38.71 -2.87
C PRO A 45 -10.91 38.35 -1.64
N VAL A 46 -9.59 38.50 -1.74
CA VAL A 46 -8.65 38.23 -0.64
C VAL A 46 -8.73 39.35 0.39
N ALA A 47 -9.08 39.01 1.64
CA ALA A 47 -8.86 39.88 2.78
C ALA A 47 -7.40 39.76 3.24
N GLU A 48 -6.64 40.85 3.15
CA GLU A 48 -5.26 40.90 3.63
C GLU A 48 -5.23 40.83 5.16
N SER A 49 -4.39 39.95 5.71
CA SER A 49 -4.09 39.90 7.14
C SER A 49 -2.60 40.12 7.31
N GLN A 50 -2.21 41.36 7.60
CA GLN A 50 -0.82 41.70 7.92
C GLN A 50 -0.42 41.01 9.24
N ALA A 51 0.70 40.29 9.20
CA ALA A 51 1.37 39.74 10.37
C ALA A 51 2.87 39.79 10.09
N GLU A 52 3.60 40.57 10.87
CA GLU A 52 5.03 40.82 10.65
C GLU A 52 5.88 39.60 11.04
N ILE A 53 6.92 39.34 10.25
CA ILE A 53 7.96 38.35 10.57
C ILE A 53 9.26 39.12 10.79
N PRO A 54 9.90 39.04 11.98
CA PRO A 54 11.15 39.75 12.24
C PRO A 54 12.29 39.18 11.39
N SER A 55 13.10 40.07 10.82
CA SER A 55 14.16 39.72 9.87
C SER A 55 15.44 39.24 10.56
N VAL A 56 16.08 38.23 9.95
CA VAL A 56 17.45 37.81 10.24
C VAL A 56 18.31 38.16 9.02
N PRO A 57 19.47 38.83 9.17
CA PRO A 57 20.21 39.36 8.02
C PRO A 57 20.93 38.25 7.25
N GLU A 58 20.58 38.11 5.97
CA GLU A 58 21.20 37.18 5.04
C GLU A 58 22.55 37.74 4.53
N LYS A 59 23.58 36.88 4.42
CA LYS A 59 24.95 37.28 4.09
C LYS A 59 25.28 36.88 2.65
N PRO A 60 25.71 37.80 1.76
CA PRO A 60 25.90 37.48 0.34
C PRO A 60 26.96 36.41 0.08
N LEU A 61 26.64 35.50 -0.84
CA LEU A 61 27.59 34.57 -1.47
C LEU A 61 28.35 35.29 -2.62
N PRO A 62 29.64 35.01 -2.83
CA PRO A 62 30.40 35.57 -3.94
C PRO A 62 30.05 34.91 -5.30
N PRO A 63 30.28 35.62 -6.43
CA PRO A 63 30.03 35.09 -7.77
C PRO A 63 31.07 34.03 -8.20
N PRO A 64 30.77 33.20 -9.22
CA PRO A 64 31.69 32.18 -9.72
C PRO A 64 32.87 32.77 -10.50
N GLU A 65 34.04 32.13 -10.39
CA GLU A 65 35.23 32.43 -11.19
C GLU A 65 35.12 31.84 -12.61
N ALA A 66 35.90 32.39 -13.55
CA ALA A 66 35.74 32.12 -14.99
C ALA A 66 36.78 31.13 -15.55
N GLU A 67 36.32 30.18 -16.38
CA GLU A 67 37.18 29.33 -17.20
C GLU A 67 37.60 30.04 -18.51
N PRO A 68 38.91 30.09 -18.86
CA PRO A 68 39.37 30.62 -20.14
C PRO A 68 39.43 29.54 -21.24
N THR A 69 38.43 29.56 -22.12
CA THR A 69 38.49 29.31 -23.58
C THR A 69 39.53 28.33 -24.18
N ALA A 70 39.02 27.34 -24.94
CA ALA A 70 39.82 26.38 -25.72
C ALA A 70 40.17 26.84 -27.16
N THR A 71 41.11 26.13 -27.79
CA THR A 71 41.21 25.96 -29.26
C THR A 71 41.84 24.58 -29.61
N PRO A 72 41.64 24.01 -30.82
CA PRO A 72 41.76 22.56 -31.04
C PRO A 72 42.90 22.10 -31.98
N GLU A 73 43.24 20.80 -31.91
CA GLU A 73 44.05 20.09 -32.92
C GLU A 73 43.25 19.01 -33.67
N PRO A 74 43.46 18.81 -34.99
CA PRO A 74 42.73 17.83 -35.80
C PRO A 74 43.44 16.46 -35.89
N ARG A 75 42.65 15.37 -35.99
CA ARG A 75 43.16 14.05 -36.43
C ARG A 75 42.96 13.86 -37.94
N PRO A 76 44.02 13.57 -38.73
CA PRO A 76 43.89 13.19 -40.13
C PRO A 76 43.49 11.71 -40.30
N SER A 77 43.10 11.36 -41.53
CA SER A 77 42.52 10.06 -41.91
C SER A 77 43.52 8.99 -42.37
N GLU A 78 42.97 7.78 -42.49
CA GLU A 78 43.43 6.55 -43.17
C GLU A 78 44.65 6.62 -44.10
N LYS A 79 45.45 5.53 -44.08
CA LYS A 79 46.17 5.03 -45.28
C LYS A 79 46.41 3.52 -45.24
N LYS A 80 46.06 2.85 -46.34
CA LYS A 80 46.49 1.48 -46.70
C LYS A 80 47.79 1.55 -47.50
N PRO A 81 48.60 0.47 -47.49
CA PRO A 81 48.93 -0.19 -48.76
C PRO A 81 48.80 -1.72 -48.68
N ALA A 82 49.26 -2.46 -49.70
CA ALA A 82 49.05 -3.90 -49.88
C ALA A 82 50.21 -4.61 -50.61
N ALA A 83 50.14 -5.95 -50.70
CA ALA A 83 51.07 -6.89 -51.38
C ALA A 83 52.46 -7.03 -50.71
N SER A 84 53.24 -8.12 -50.84
CA SER A 84 53.10 -9.46 -51.49
C SER A 84 53.91 -10.50 -50.65
N SER A 85 54.05 -11.80 -50.94
CA SER A 85 53.67 -12.70 -52.05
C SER A 85 53.14 -14.04 -51.45
N ASP A 86 53.28 -15.30 -51.90
CA ASP A 86 53.97 -15.98 -53.04
C ASP A 86 53.38 -17.40 -53.28
N ARG A 87 53.81 -18.06 -54.37
CA ARG A 87 53.69 -19.50 -54.78
C ARG A 87 52.28 -20.15 -54.78
N LYS A 88 51.75 -20.68 -55.90
CA LYS A 88 52.25 -21.74 -56.85
C LYS A 88 52.27 -23.14 -56.23
N GLU A 89 51.66 -24.18 -56.80
CA GLU A 89 50.99 -24.31 -58.13
C GLU A 89 49.52 -24.85 -58.01
N ASP A 90 48.92 -25.82 -58.74
CA ASP A 90 49.37 -26.85 -59.70
C ASP A 90 48.24 -27.32 -60.68
N HIS A 91 48.55 -28.25 -61.59
CA HIS A 91 47.72 -28.92 -62.62
C HIS A 91 46.60 -29.84 -62.04
N GLU A 92 45.57 -30.36 -62.76
CA GLU A 92 45.23 -30.42 -64.21
C GLU A 92 43.69 -30.59 -64.47
N LEU A 93 43.24 -30.65 -65.73
CA LEU A 93 41.82 -30.83 -66.14
C LEU A 93 41.70 -31.72 -67.39
N PRO A 94 40.67 -32.60 -67.51
CA PRO A 94 39.66 -32.32 -68.55
C PRO A 94 38.21 -32.84 -68.31
N SER A 95 37.23 -32.04 -68.77
CA SER A 95 35.94 -32.40 -69.42
C SER A 95 35.01 -33.49 -68.85
N GLY A 96 33.78 -33.11 -68.46
CA GLY A 96 32.66 -34.06 -68.32
C GLY A 96 31.36 -33.52 -67.70
N ALA A 97 30.35 -33.24 -68.57
CA ALA A 97 28.92 -32.97 -68.26
C ALA A 97 28.55 -31.72 -67.39
N PRO A 98 27.41 -31.05 -67.68
CA PRO A 98 26.91 -29.94 -66.86
C PRO A 98 25.97 -30.42 -65.74
N VAL A 99 26.33 -30.14 -64.48
CA VAL A 99 25.43 -30.33 -63.32
C VAL A 99 24.94 -28.98 -62.83
N ILE A 100 23.62 -28.78 -62.85
CA ILE A 100 22.96 -27.54 -62.41
C ILE A 100 22.98 -27.48 -60.89
N GLN A 101 23.65 -26.47 -60.32
CA GLN A 101 23.58 -26.19 -58.88
C GLN A 101 22.22 -25.54 -58.53
N PRO A 102 21.45 -26.05 -57.55
CA PRO A 102 20.27 -25.37 -57.04
C PRO A 102 20.70 -24.11 -56.24
N THR A 103 20.00 -22.99 -56.44
CA THR A 103 20.49 -21.69 -55.96
C THR A 103 20.31 -21.51 -54.45
N ASP A 104 21.39 -21.11 -53.75
CA ASP A 104 21.50 -20.80 -52.30
C ASP A 104 20.60 -19.62 -51.80
N LYS A 105 19.67 -19.14 -52.63
CA LYS A 105 18.68 -18.11 -52.28
C LYS A 105 17.44 -18.67 -51.60
N GLY A 106 17.25 -20.00 -51.62
CA GLY A 106 16.15 -20.68 -50.94
C GLY A 106 16.40 -20.86 -49.43
N ALA A 107 17.52 -21.48 -49.06
CA ALA A 107 17.86 -21.81 -47.66
C ALA A 107 17.84 -20.57 -46.76
N ARG A 108 18.60 -19.53 -47.11
CA ARG A 108 18.67 -18.28 -46.33
C ARG A 108 17.33 -17.57 -46.12
N LYS A 109 16.35 -17.76 -47.03
CA LYS A 109 14.98 -17.22 -46.83
C LYS A 109 14.22 -18.00 -45.77
N ILE A 110 14.34 -19.33 -45.76
CA ILE A 110 13.71 -20.20 -44.76
C ILE A 110 14.32 -19.95 -43.38
N GLU A 111 15.65 -19.83 -43.30
CA GLU A 111 16.37 -19.50 -42.07
C GLU A 111 15.97 -18.12 -41.52
N LEU A 112 15.90 -17.08 -42.36
CA LEU A 112 15.40 -15.76 -41.93
C LEU A 112 13.95 -15.85 -41.41
N GLN A 113 13.08 -16.58 -42.12
CA GLN A 113 11.67 -16.72 -41.75
C GLN A 113 11.52 -17.48 -40.41
N GLN A 114 12.32 -18.51 -40.17
CA GLN A 114 12.38 -19.20 -38.87
C GLN A 114 12.95 -18.30 -37.77
N ALA A 115 14.01 -17.54 -38.04
CA ALA A 115 14.55 -16.58 -37.08
C ALA A 115 13.53 -15.49 -36.70
N PHE A 116 12.78 -14.95 -37.66
CA PHE A 116 11.69 -14.01 -37.40
C PHE A 116 10.51 -14.64 -36.63
N LEU A 117 10.18 -15.91 -36.90
CA LEU A 117 9.16 -16.63 -36.12
C LEU A 117 9.61 -16.88 -34.67
N ILE A 118 10.87 -17.24 -34.45
CA ILE A 118 11.45 -17.44 -33.11
C ILE A 118 11.52 -16.10 -32.36
N LEU A 119 12.02 -15.04 -32.99
CA LEU A 119 12.09 -13.70 -32.39
C LEU A 119 10.68 -13.15 -32.09
N GLY A 120 9.73 -13.36 -33.00
CA GLY A 120 8.32 -13.03 -32.81
C GLY A 120 7.67 -13.82 -31.69
N ALA A 121 7.96 -15.12 -31.57
CA ALA A 121 7.49 -15.95 -30.47
C ALA A 121 8.06 -15.50 -29.13
N ILE A 122 9.36 -15.19 -29.04
CA ILE A 122 10.01 -14.65 -27.83
C ILE A 122 9.44 -13.28 -27.46
N LEU A 123 9.22 -12.40 -28.45
CA LEU A 123 8.58 -11.09 -28.22
C LEU A 123 7.15 -11.26 -27.71
N LEU A 124 6.37 -12.18 -28.28
CA LEU A 124 5.00 -12.47 -27.87
C LEU A 124 4.98 -13.09 -26.46
N LEU A 125 5.90 -14.00 -26.14
CA LEU A 125 6.10 -14.56 -24.79
C LEU A 125 6.41 -13.44 -23.79
N GLY A 126 7.35 -12.54 -24.12
CA GLY A 126 7.68 -11.35 -23.33
C GLY A 126 6.48 -10.42 -23.14
N ILE A 127 5.67 -10.19 -24.17
CA ILE A 127 4.42 -9.42 -24.11
C ILE A 127 3.37 -10.13 -23.24
N THR A 128 3.28 -11.47 -23.24
CA THR A 128 2.36 -12.19 -22.34
C THR A 128 2.85 -12.23 -20.89
N PHE A 129 4.16 -12.30 -20.67
CA PHE A 129 4.77 -12.37 -19.34
C PHE A 129 4.77 -10.99 -18.65
N TYR A 130 5.25 -9.96 -19.34
CA TYR A 130 5.22 -8.57 -18.88
C TYR A 130 3.82 -7.94 -18.97
N GLY A 131 3.00 -8.43 -19.89
CA GLY A 131 1.60 -8.02 -20.03
C GLY A 131 0.64 -8.75 -19.08
N GLY A 132 1.01 -9.89 -18.47
CA GLY A 132 0.12 -10.63 -17.58
C GLY A 132 -0.40 -9.78 -16.41
N THR A 133 0.49 -9.03 -15.77
CA THR A 133 0.15 -8.04 -14.73
C THR A 133 -0.60 -6.84 -15.32
N LYS A 134 -0.11 -6.30 -16.44
CA LYS A 134 -0.68 -5.09 -17.07
C LYS A 134 -2.03 -5.32 -17.76
N LEU A 135 -2.40 -6.56 -18.09
CA LEU A 135 -3.70 -6.93 -18.65
C LEU A 135 -4.82 -6.87 -17.61
N ASN A 136 -4.51 -7.09 -16.32
CA ASN A 136 -5.45 -6.81 -15.23
C ASN A 136 -5.66 -5.29 -15.09
N TYR A 137 -4.60 -4.49 -15.18
CA TYR A 137 -4.70 -3.03 -15.22
C TYR A 137 -5.46 -2.51 -16.46
N ILE A 138 -5.33 -3.16 -17.62
CA ILE A 138 -6.09 -2.83 -18.84
C ILE A 138 -7.55 -3.30 -18.73
N LYS A 139 -7.84 -4.45 -18.12
CA LYS A 139 -9.22 -4.85 -17.77
C LYS A 139 -9.87 -3.83 -16.84
N PHE A 140 -9.14 -3.38 -15.81
CA PHE A 140 -9.57 -2.33 -14.89
C PHE A 140 -9.85 -1.02 -15.63
N LEU A 141 -8.95 -0.58 -16.53
CA LEU A 141 -9.16 0.61 -17.37
C LEU A 141 -10.32 0.49 -18.37
N ILE A 142 -10.64 -0.73 -18.84
CA ILE A 142 -11.78 -0.98 -19.73
C ILE A 142 -13.09 -1.00 -18.92
N ALA A 143 -13.10 -1.58 -17.72
CA ALA A 143 -14.21 -1.49 -16.78
C ALA A 143 -14.47 -0.03 -16.36
N SER A 144 -13.41 0.74 -16.09
CA SER A 144 -13.47 2.17 -15.72
C SER A 144 -13.74 3.11 -16.91
N ARG A 145 -14.16 2.61 -18.08
CA ARG A 145 -14.80 3.44 -19.11
C ARG A 145 -16.27 3.72 -18.79
N ASN A 146 -16.89 2.91 -17.94
CA ASN A 146 -18.10 3.28 -17.24
C ASN A 146 -17.72 4.16 -16.05
N ALA A 147 -18.39 5.29 -15.87
CA ALA A 147 -18.27 6.05 -14.63
C ALA A 147 -18.75 5.16 -13.45
N PRO A 148 -18.07 5.18 -12.29
CA PRO A 148 -18.49 4.37 -11.16
C PRO A 148 -19.89 4.81 -10.71
N ALA A 149 -20.84 3.88 -10.76
CA ALA A 149 -22.20 4.09 -10.34
C ALA A 149 -22.39 3.59 -8.90
N MET A 150 -23.24 4.27 -8.15
CA MET A 150 -23.94 3.62 -7.03
C MET A 150 -25.19 2.97 -7.59
N ASP A 151 -25.58 1.81 -7.06
CA ASP A 151 -26.81 1.13 -7.47
C ASP A 151 -28.01 2.07 -7.26
N ALA A 152 -28.67 2.43 -8.36
CA ALA A 152 -29.76 3.40 -8.38
C ALA A 152 -31.13 2.75 -8.15
N ASP A 153 -31.23 1.44 -8.41
CA ASP A 153 -32.48 0.71 -8.54
C ASP A 153 -32.97 0.16 -7.19
N GLY A 154 -33.34 1.07 -6.30
CA GLY A 154 -33.99 0.77 -5.02
C GLY A 154 -34.81 1.94 -4.49
N PRO A 155 -35.86 1.69 -3.68
CA PRO A 155 -36.62 2.77 -3.06
C PRO A 155 -35.71 3.58 -2.12
N ASP A 156 -35.78 4.91 -2.18
CA ASP A 156 -35.02 5.81 -1.30
C ASP A 156 -35.41 5.56 0.17
N PRO A 157 -34.52 5.05 1.03
CA PRO A 157 -34.85 4.76 2.42
C PRO A 157 -35.01 6.02 3.29
N TYR A 158 -34.62 7.20 2.77
CA TYR A 158 -34.75 8.48 3.47
C TYR A 158 -35.43 9.53 2.58
N PRO A 159 -36.70 9.32 2.19
CA PRO A 159 -37.41 10.21 1.27
C PRO A 159 -37.54 11.61 1.87
N GLY A 160 -37.35 12.64 1.03
CA GLY A 160 -37.35 14.04 1.45
C GLY A 160 -36.12 14.51 2.25
N VAL A 161 -35.26 13.61 2.75
CA VAL A 161 -34.02 14.00 3.44
C VAL A 161 -32.93 14.33 2.42
N ALA A 162 -32.30 15.50 2.57
CA ALA A 162 -31.23 15.96 1.70
C ALA A 162 -29.88 15.32 2.05
N ALA A 163 -29.00 15.14 1.06
CA ALA A 163 -27.68 14.52 1.25
C ALA A 163 -26.81 15.17 2.36
N PRO A 164 -26.77 16.52 2.55
CA PRO A 164 -26.02 17.13 3.64
C PRO A 164 -26.56 16.76 5.04
N ASP A 165 -27.88 16.61 5.16
CA ASP A 165 -28.53 16.23 6.42
C ASP A 165 -28.35 14.74 6.71
N LEU A 166 -28.31 13.89 5.67
CA LEU A 166 -27.92 12.48 5.81
C LEU A 166 -26.48 12.33 6.31
N VAL A 167 -25.51 13.08 5.75
CA VAL A 167 -24.12 13.09 6.26
C VAL A 167 -24.08 13.55 7.72
N LYS A 168 -24.85 14.57 8.07
CA LYS A 168 -24.93 15.08 9.45
C LYS A 168 -25.54 14.06 10.42
N GLN A 169 -26.61 13.36 10.01
CA GLN A 169 -27.23 12.31 10.81
C GLN A 169 -26.31 11.10 10.96
N ALA A 170 -25.68 10.64 9.86
CA ALA A 170 -24.72 9.54 9.88
C ALA A 170 -23.56 9.80 10.87
N LEU A 171 -23.03 11.02 10.92
CA LEU A 171 -22.00 11.44 11.89
C LEU A 171 -22.51 11.51 13.35
N LEU A 172 -23.82 11.57 13.59
CA LEU A 172 -24.42 11.48 14.92
C LEU A 172 -24.67 10.03 15.31
N ASP A 173 -25.17 9.21 14.39
CA ASP A 173 -25.38 7.78 14.58
C ASP A 173 -24.05 7.02 14.77
N GLU A 174 -22.98 7.40 14.04
CA GLU A 174 -21.61 6.91 14.22
C GLU A 174 -21.10 7.18 15.66
N ARG A 175 -21.33 8.41 16.15
CA ARG A 175 -20.98 8.81 17.53
C ARG A 175 -21.86 8.16 18.61
N ALA A 176 -23.06 7.71 18.24
CA ALA A 176 -23.97 6.97 19.11
C ALA A 176 -23.74 5.44 19.08
N GLY A 177 -22.70 4.97 18.37
CA GLY A 177 -22.42 3.53 18.20
C GLY A 177 -23.37 2.80 17.25
N LYS A 178 -24.30 3.50 16.59
CA LYS A 178 -25.25 2.93 15.64
C LYS A 178 -24.62 2.83 14.24
N TRP A 179 -23.64 1.94 14.12
CA TRP A 179 -22.81 1.81 12.93
C TRP A 179 -23.60 1.46 11.66
N GLN A 180 -24.69 0.69 11.77
CA GLN A 180 -25.61 0.38 10.66
C GLN A 180 -26.36 1.63 10.18
N ASP A 181 -27.08 2.31 11.09
CA ASP A 181 -27.75 3.60 10.83
C ASP A 181 -26.81 4.62 10.16
N ALA A 182 -25.55 4.67 10.61
CA ALA A 182 -24.52 5.54 10.05
C ALA A 182 -24.13 5.13 8.62
N ALA A 183 -23.81 3.86 8.39
CA ALA A 183 -23.43 3.34 7.08
C ALA A 183 -24.55 3.55 6.04
N ASP A 184 -25.79 3.25 6.38
CA ASP A 184 -26.94 3.40 5.48
C ASP A 184 -27.20 4.86 5.08
N ARG A 185 -27.11 5.79 6.04
CA ARG A 185 -27.24 7.24 5.76
C ARG A 185 -26.07 7.78 4.96
N PHE A 186 -24.85 7.30 5.21
CA PHE A 186 -23.68 7.63 4.39
C PHE A 186 -23.86 7.14 2.94
N LEU A 187 -24.25 5.88 2.73
CA LEU A 187 -24.52 5.32 1.40
C LEU A 187 -25.67 6.05 0.69
N ALA A 188 -26.73 6.40 1.40
CA ALA A 188 -27.84 7.19 0.87
C ALA A 188 -27.41 8.63 0.50
N ALA A 189 -26.55 9.27 1.30
CA ALA A 189 -25.98 10.57 0.94
C ALA A 189 -25.14 10.48 -0.35
N LYS A 190 -24.30 9.44 -0.48
CA LYS A 190 -23.49 9.19 -1.68
C LYS A 190 -24.36 8.89 -2.91
N ARG A 191 -25.46 8.14 -2.78
CA ARG A 191 -26.45 7.93 -3.85
C ARG A 191 -27.10 9.25 -4.31
N LYS A 192 -27.44 10.15 -3.37
CA LYS A 192 -28.09 11.45 -3.68
C LYS A 192 -27.12 12.51 -4.22
N ASP A 193 -25.84 12.45 -3.87
CA ASP A 193 -24.78 13.31 -4.42
C ASP A 193 -23.45 12.55 -4.50
N LEU A 194 -23.12 12.09 -5.71
CA LEU A 194 -21.89 11.33 -6.00
C LEU A 194 -20.60 12.15 -5.75
N GLN A 195 -20.69 13.48 -5.64
CA GLN A 195 -19.53 14.35 -5.39
C GLN A 195 -19.03 14.30 -3.94
N TYR A 196 -19.77 13.67 -3.02
CA TYR A 196 -19.25 13.39 -1.68
C TYR A 196 -18.11 12.38 -1.74
N ARG A 197 -16.87 12.87 -1.58
CA ARG A 197 -15.64 12.07 -1.50
C ARG A 197 -15.37 11.58 -0.07
N GLY A 198 -14.70 10.43 0.04
CA GLY A 198 -14.32 9.79 1.29
C GLY A 198 -15.46 9.08 2.03
N ILE A 199 -16.69 9.09 1.50
CA ILE A 199 -17.82 8.40 2.11
C ILE A 199 -17.69 6.89 1.98
N LEU A 200 -17.29 6.38 0.81
CA LEU A 200 -17.23 4.93 0.58
C LEU A 200 -16.12 4.29 1.42
N PHE A 201 -14.97 4.96 1.51
CA PHE A 201 -13.90 4.57 2.42
C PHE A 201 -14.32 4.62 3.89
N ARG A 202 -15.09 5.64 4.32
CA ARG A 202 -15.63 5.73 5.68
C ARG A 202 -16.60 4.58 5.98
N VAL A 203 -17.49 4.26 5.05
CA VAL A 203 -18.43 3.12 5.17
C VAL A 203 -17.66 1.81 5.26
N GLY A 204 -16.67 1.58 4.38
CA GLY A 204 -15.80 0.41 4.44
C GLY A 204 -15.09 0.27 5.79
N LYS A 205 -14.56 1.38 6.35
CA LYS A 205 -13.95 1.36 7.68
C LYS A 205 -14.97 1.04 8.78
N ILE A 206 -16.16 1.65 8.77
CA ILE A 206 -17.23 1.36 9.74
C ILE A 206 -17.61 -0.13 9.72
N LEU A 207 -17.71 -0.73 8.53
CA LEU A 207 -18.03 -2.15 8.35
C LEU A 207 -16.88 -3.06 8.80
N TYR A 208 -15.63 -2.70 8.47
CA TYR A 208 -14.42 -3.42 8.90
C TYR A 208 -14.25 -3.42 10.42
N ASP A 209 -14.42 -2.27 11.07
CA ASP A 209 -14.34 -2.10 12.52
C ASP A 209 -15.37 -3.01 13.24
N HIS A 210 -16.55 -3.22 12.62
CA HIS A 210 -17.63 -4.09 13.11
C HIS A 210 -17.60 -5.50 12.52
N ARG A 211 -16.48 -5.91 11.89
CA ARG A 211 -16.21 -7.25 11.35
C ARG A 211 -17.17 -7.74 10.25
N ASN A 212 -17.93 -6.85 9.62
CA ASN A 212 -18.65 -7.16 8.38
C ASN A 212 -17.68 -7.02 7.18
N PHE A 213 -16.76 -7.98 7.05
CA PHE A 213 -15.64 -7.90 6.11
C PHE A 213 -16.07 -7.94 4.64
N ASP A 214 -17.12 -8.68 4.30
CA ASP A 214 -17.56 -8.83 2.91
C ASP A 214 -18.16 -7.52 2.38
N SER A 215 -19.09 -6.91 3.13
CA SER A 215 -19.60 -5.56 2.80
C SER A 215 -18.53 -4.47 2.92
N ALA A 216 -17.51 -4.67 3.78
CA ALA A 216 -16.37 -3.75 3.84
C ALA A 216 -15.54 -3.80 2.56
N ASP A 217 -15.25 -4.98 2.02
CA ASP A 217 -14.50 -5.14 0.77
C ASP A 217 -15.25 -4.51 -0.42
N GLU A 218 -16.57 -4.73 -0.52
CA GLU A 218 -17.42 -4.05 -1.51
C GLU A 218 -17.33 -2.52 -1.39
N ALA A 219 -17.38 -1.98 -0.16
CA ALA A 219 -17.30 -0.54 0.08
C ALA A 219 -15.90 0.02 -0.23
N PHE A 220 -14.82 -0.73 0.04
CA PHE A 220 -13.46 -0.35 -0.34
C PHE A 220 -13.21 -0.48 -1.85
N GLU A 221 -13.78 -1.48 -2.52
CA GLU A 221 -13.74 -1.59 -3.99
C GLU A 221 -14.41 -0.39 -4.65
N ARG A 222 -15.62 -0.05 -4.20
CA ARG A 222 -16.33 1.17 -4.62
C ARG A 222 -15.49 2.41 -4.31
N ALA A 223 -14.83 2.50 -3.15
CA ALA A 223 -13.94 3.62 -2.80
C ALA A 223 -12.75 3.74 -3.77
N VAL A 224 -12.11 2.64 -4.16
CA VAL A 224 -11.06 2.60 -5.19
C VAL A 224 -11.61 3.10 -6.53
N ALA A 225 -12.77 2.60 -6.97
CA ALA A 225 -13.40 2.99 -8.23
C ALA A 225 -13.78 4.49 -8.28
N PHE A 226 -14.19 5.09 -7.15
CA PHE A 226 -14.49 6.52 -7.03
C PHE A 226 -13.26 7.41 -6.72
N GLY A 227 -12.06 6.84 -6.56
CA GLY A 227 -10.85 7.61 -6.23
C GLY A 227 -10.88 8.22 -4.81
N GLU A 228 -11.33 7.44 -3.83
CA GLU A 228 -11.49 7.84 -2.42
C GLU A 228 -10.51 7.09 -1.50
N ASN A 229 -9.37 7.72 -1.17
CA ASN A 229 -8.31 7.12 -0.32
C ASN A 229 -7.85 5.75 -0.89
N VAL A 230 -7.45 5.74 -2.16
CA VAL A 230 -7.19 4.53 -2.95
C VAL A 230 -6.12 3.65 -2.29
N GLU A 231 -5.09 4.29 -1.73
CA GLU A 231 -4.02 3.67 -0.97
C GLU A 231 -4.54 2.96 0.29
N ALA A 232 -5.33 3.65 1.12
CA ALA A 232 -5.87 3.09 2.34
C ALA A 232 -6.98 2.06 2.08
N ALA A 233 -7.80 2.25 1.05
CA ALA A 233 -8.84 1.32 0.66
C ALA A 233 -8.23 -0.03 0.24
N ASN A 234 -7.25 -0.03 -0.67
CA ASN A 234 -6.52 -1.24 -1.04
C ASN A 234 -5.82 -1.89 0.17
N PHE A 235 -5.23 -1.09 1.07
CA PHE A 235 -4.64 -1.64 2.30
C PHE A 235 -5.65 -2.44 3.15
N TYR A 236 -6.88 -1.94 3.37
CA TYR A 236 -7.90 -2.70 4.09
C TYR A 236 -8.39 -3.92 3.29
N ARG A 237 -8.52 -3.85 1.96
CA ARG A 237 -8.79 -5.06 1.12
C ARG A 237 -7.71 -6.12 1.29
N GLY A 238 -6.45 -5.71 1.38
CA GLY A 238 -5.31 -6.59 1.69
C GLY A 238 -5.46 -7.29 3.05
N LEU A 239 -5.84 -6.56 4.10
CA LEU A 239 -6.12 -7.13 5.43
C LEU A 239 -7.31 -8.09 5.43
N ILE A 240 -8.37 -7.80 4.66
CA ILE A 240 -9.54 -8.68 4.48
C ILE A 240 -9.14 -9.97 3.76
N ALA A 241 -8.43 -9.87 2.63
CA ALA A 241 -7.94 -11.01 1.87
C ALA A 241 -6.99 -11.89 2.70
N VAL A 242 -6.10 -11.28 3.49
CA VAL A 242 -5.27 -11.98 4.51
C VAL A 242 -6.13 -12.76 5.50
N ARG A 243 -7.22 -12.15 6.01
CA ARG A 243 -8.13 -12.80 6.96
C ARG A 243 -8.89 -13.98 6.33
N GLN A 244 -9.23 -13.86 5.05
CA GLN A 244 -9.84 -14.92 4.24
C GLN A 244 -8.81 -15.98 3.76
N ASN A 245 -7.54 -15.90 4.18
CA ASN A 245 -6.42 -16.74 3.74
C ASN A 245 -6.18 -16.70 2.21
N ASN A 246 -6.61 -15.64 1.53
CA ASN A 246 -6.40 -15.37 0.11
C ASN A 246 -5.14 -14.53 -0.10
N LEU A 247 -3.99 -15.11 0.25
CA LEU A 247 -2.68 -14.44 0.21
C LEU A 247 -2.33 -13.87 -1.19
N PRO A 248 -2.63 -14.53 -2.33
CA PRO A 248 -2.36 -13.96 -3.65
C PRO A 248 -3.18 -12.70 -4.00
N ALA A 249 -4.40 -12.55 -3.45
CA ALA A 249 -5.17 -11.31 -3.58
C ALA A 249 -4.63 -10.23 -2.62
N ALA A 250 -4.27 -10.61 -1.40
CA ALA A 250 -3.67 -9.69 -0.44
C ALA A 250 -2.36 -9.09 -0.96
N GLU A 251 -1.50 -9.88 -1.61
CA GLU A 251 -0.27 -9.41 -2.25
C GLU A 251 -0.55 -8.31 -3.29
N GLN A 252 -1.53 -8.51 -4.16
CA GLN A 252 -1.96 -7.52 -5.18
C GLN A 252 -2.54 -6.25 -4.55
N PHE A 253 -3.29 -6.38 -3.45
CA PHE A 253 -3.85 -5.22 -2.74
C PHE A 253 -2.79 -4.42 -1.99
N PHE A 254 -1.80 -5.07 -1.36
CA PHE A 254 -0.68 -4.35 -0.74
C PHE A 254 0.28 -3.75 -1.77
N GLU A 255 0.50 -4.40 -2.92
CA GLU A 255 1.17 -3.80 -4.09
C GLU A 255 0.45 -2.53 -4.54
N ALA A 256 -0.88 -2.57 -4.70
CA ALA A 256 -1.68 -1.41 -5.09
C ALA A 256 -1.61 -0.27 -4.06
N ALA A 257 -1.63 -0.60 -2.75
CA ALA A 257 -1.47 0.38 -1.67
C ALA A 257 -0.09 1.06 -1.68
N VAL A 258 0.99 0.28 -1.85
CA VAL A 258 2.37 0.80 -1.97
C VAL A 258 2.56 1.64 -3.23
N ASN A 259 2.01 1.21 -4.37
CA ASN A 259 2.10 1.98 -5.62
C ASN A 259 1.34 3.31 -5.55
N ALA A 260 0.25 3.38 -4.77
CA ALA A 260 -0.49 4.61 -4.52
C ALA A 260 0.19 5.53 -3.47
N ALA A 261 0.86 4.96 -2.45
CA ALA A 261 1.55 5.73 -1.40
C ALA A 261 2.86 5.04 -0.91
N PRO A 262 3.99 5.20 -1.64
CA PRO A 262 5.23 4.42 -1.43
C PRO A 262 6.06 4.81 -0.19
N PHE A 263 5.51 5.65 0.69
CA PHE A 263 6.15 6.19 1.90
C PHE A 263 5.41 5.83 3.20
N VAL A 264 4.41 4.93 3.16
CA VAL A 264 3.75 4.39 4.36
C VAL A 264 4.44 3.09 4.79
N SER A 265 5.05 3.08 5.98
CA SER A 265 5.77 1.89 6.50
C SER A 265 4.87 0.65 6.56
N ASP A 266 3.67 0.81 7.12
CA ASP A 266 2.68 -0.24 7.34
C ASP A 266 2.39 -1.05 6.07
N TYR A 267 2.28 -0.38 4.90
CA TYR A 267 1.95 -1.05 3.64
C TYR A 267 3.07 -1.99 3.17
N HIS A 268 4.34 -1.61 3.41
CA HIS A 268 5.47 -2.50 3.16
C HIS A 268 5.56 -3.60 4.23
N TYR A 269 5.31 -3.29 5.51
CA TYR A 269 5.31 -4.29 6.58
C TYR A 269 4.29 -5.43 6.33
N TYR A 270 3.04 -5.08 6.00
CA TYR A 270 1.99 -6.08 5.76
C TYR A 270 2.17 -6.83 4.43
N TRP A 271 2.76 -6.21 3.39
CA TRP A 271 3.18 -6.93 2.18
C TRP A 271 4.27 -7.96 2.51
N GLY A 272 5.29 -7.55 3.28
CA GLY A 272 6.36 -8.44 3.76
C GLY A 272 5.83 -9.63 4.55
N GLU A 273 4.95 -9.41 5.53
CA GLU A 273 4.32 -10.50 6.28
C GLU A 273 3.46 -11.41 5.39
N THR A 274 2.70 -10.86 4.44
CA THR A 274 1.88 -11.65 3.50
C THR A 274 2.76 -12.58 2.66
N LEU A 275 3.85 -12.06 2.09
CA LEU A 275 4.84 -12.87 1.36
C LEU A 275 5.48 -13.94 2.25
N ARG A 276 5.74 -13.63 3.52
CA ARG A 276 6.38 -14.56 4.45
C ARG A 276 5.44 -15.70 4.88
N VAL A 277 4.16 -15.41 5.11
CA VAL A 277 3.09 -16.40 5.34
C VAL A 277 2.85 -17.25 4.09
N ASP A 278 2.89 -16.65 2.89
CA ASP A 278 2.75 -17.34 1.59
C ASP A 278 4.03 -18.09 1.16
N LEU A 279 4.88 -18.47 2.12
CA LEU A 279 6.10 -19.25 1.95
C LEU A 279 7.11 -18.66 0.94
N LYS A 280 7.10 -17.34 0.73
CA LYS A 280 8.06 -16.56 -0.06
C LYS A 280 9.02 -15.72 0.82
N PRO A 281 9.68 -16.26 1.86
CA PRO A 281 10.40 -15.45 2.85
C PRO A 281 11.57 -14.65 2.28
N LYS A 282 12.18 -15.05 1.15
CA LYS A 282 13.21 -14.23 0.49
C LYS A 282 12.64 -12.97 -0.20
N GLN A 283 11.38 -13.00 -0.61
CA GLN A 283 10.71 -11.85 -1.23
C GLN A 283 10.24 -10.83 -0.18
N SER A 284 9.97 -11.25 1.06
CA SER A 284 9.52 -10.33 2.12
C SER A 284 10.61 -9.37 2.64
N LEU A 285 11.90 -9.77 2.55
CA LEU A 285 13.03 -9.01 3.09
C LEU A 285 13.11 -7.54 2.62
N PRO A 286 13.11 -7.21 1.31
CA PRO A 286 13.15 -5.82 0.84
C PRO A 286 11.96 -4.98 1.30
N HIS A 287 10.80 -5.57 1.57
CA HIS A 287 9.65 -4.86 2.10
C HIS A 287 9.83 -4.51 3.58
N TYR A 288 10.41 -5.40 4.40
CA TYR A 288 10.78 -5.03 5.78
C TYR A 288 11.91 -4.00 5.82
N GLU A 289 12.91 -4.09 4.93
CA GLU A 289 13.96 -3.08 4.79
C GLU A 289 13.36 -1.71 4.46
N ARG A 290 12.40 -1.68 3.54
CA ARG A 290 11.66 -0.46 3.20
C ARG A 290 10.76 0.02 4.34
N ALA A 291 10.15 -0.87 5.13
CA ALA A 291 9.39 -0.51 6.31
C ALA A 291 10.28 0.12 7.41
N ILE A 292 11.51 -0.38 7.61
CA ILE A 292 12.52 0.19 8.52
C ILE A 292 12.88 1.63 8.11
N LEU A 293 13.12 1.87 6.82
CA LEU A 293 13.42 3.21 6.27
C LEU A 293 12.26 4.21 6.39
N LEU A 294 11.05 3.73 6.70
CA LEU A 294 9.82 4.52 6.85
C LEU A 294 9.26 4.48 8.28
N ALA A 295 9.95 3.81 9.21
CA ALA A 295 9.47 3.56 10.56
C ALA A 295 9.31 4.86 11.36
N ARG A 296 8.22 4.96 12.14
CA ARG A 296 7.94 6.18 12.94
C ARG A 296 8.69 6.21 14.26
N ASN A 297 9.17 5.06 14.73
CA ASN A 297 9.95 4.91 15.95
C ASN A 297 10.85 3.66 15.88
N GLU A 298 11.79 3.56 16.83
CA GLU A 298 12.79 2.49 16.87
C GLU A 298 12.23 1.12 17.28
N GLN A 299 11.06 1.05 17.93
CA GLN A 299 10.38 -0.22 18.23
C GLN A 299 9.80 -0.83 16.95
N ASP A 300 9.14 -0.04 16.09
CA ASP A 300 8.64 -0.50 14.78
C ASP A 300 9.80 -1.04 13.93
N ALA A 301 10.91 -0.29 13.87
CA ALA A 301 12.13 -0.71 13.19
C ALA A 301 12.72 -1.99 13.81
N THR A 302 12.67 -2.16 15.12
CA THR A 302 13.12 -3.39 15.81
C THR A 302 12.24 -4.59 15.45
N VAL A 303 10.92 -4.42 15.41
CA VAL A 303 10.00 -5.48 14.95
C VAL A 303 10.31 -5.87 13.51
N CYS A 304 10.48 -4.91 12.59
CA CYS A 304 10.84 -5.22 11.21
C CYS A 304 12.20 -5.93 11.09
N ARG A 305 13.22 -5.52 11.86
CA ARG A 305 14.53 -6.22 11.90
C ARG A 305 14.43 -7.63 12.48
N PHE A 306 13.49 -7.89 13.39
CA PHE A 306 13.16 -9.24 13.86
C PHE A 306 12.49 -10.06 12.75
N LYS A 307 11.50 -9.51 12.02
CA LYS A 307 10.86 -10.19 10.88
C LYS A 307 11.85 -10.57 9.77
N ILE A 308 12.82 -9.70 9.46
CA ILE A 308 13.93 -10.03 8.53
C ILE A 308 14.68 -11.27 8.98
N ARG A 309 14.98 -11.40 10.28
CA ARG A 309 15.70 -12.57 10.82
C ARG A 309 14.83 -13.83 10.82
N MET A 310 13.52 -13.72 11.07
CA MET A 310 12.59 -14.85 10.92
C MET A 310 12.54 -15.32 9.46
N GLY A 311 12.36 -14.39 8.52
CA GLY A 311 12.40 -14.67 7.09
C GLY A 311 13.71 -15.32 6.64
N ARG A 312 14.87 -14.87 7.13
CA ARG A 312 16.16 -15.52 6.83
C ARG A 312 16.29 -16.93 7.43
N ILE A 313 15.77 -17.18 8.64
CA ILE A 313 15.72 -18.53 9.24
C ILE A 313 14.81 -19.47 8.44
N GLU A 314 13.66 -18.97 7.97
CA GLU A 314 12.70 -19.70 7.12
C GLU A 314 13.29 -19.99 5.74
N ALA A 315 14.00 -19.01 5.16
CA ALA A 315 14.72 -19.10 3.89
C ALA A 315 16.01 -19.94 3.93
N ALA A 316 16.21 -20.71 5.01
CA ALA A 316 17.36 -21.58 5.30
C ALA A 316 18.72 -20.89 5.51
N GLU A 317 18.75 -19.57 5.70
CA GLU A 317 19.97 -18.78 5.97
C GLU A 317 20.32 -18.71 7.47
N GLY A 318 19.75 -19.60 8.29
CA GLY A 318 19.84 -19.58 9.76
C GLY A 318 21.27 -19.63 10.33
N GLU A 319 22.24 -20.19 9.61
CA GLU A 319 23.66 -20.15 9.97
C GLU A 319 24.19 -18.71 10.01
N THR A 320 23.89 -17.91 8.98
CA THR A 320 24.30 -16.49 8.91
C THR A 320 23.62 -15.64 10.00
N VAL A 321 22.37 -15.95 10.36
CA VAL A 321 21.65 -15.34 11.49
C VAL A 321 22.27 -15.77 12.83
N GLY A 322 22.76 -17.01 12.92
CA GLY A 322 23.52 -17.54 14.05
C GLY A 322 24.86 -16.82 14.26
N GLU A 323 25.61 -16.54 13.19
CA GLU A 323 26.81 -15.71 13.26
C GLU A 323 26.52 -14.29 13.77
N GLU A 324 25.49 -13.63 13.23
CA GLU A 324 25.07 -12.29 13.67
C GLU A 324 24.66 -12.28 15.15
N LEU A 325 23.90 -13.29 15.58
CA LEU A 325 23.53 -13.51 16.97
C LEU A 325 24.75 -13.74 17.87
N ALA A 326 25.75 -14.52 17.43
CA ALA A 326 26.98 -14.75 18.17
C ALA A 326 27.79 -13.46 18.33
N LYS A 327 27.93 -12.68 17.25
CA LYS A 327 28.57 -11.34 17.27
C LYS A 327 27.84 -10.39 18.21
N LYS A 328 26.50 -10.43 18.26
CA LYS A 328 25.69 -9.63 19.21
C LYS A 328 25.84 -10.10 20.67
N ARG A 329 25.85 -11.42 20.92
CA ARG A 329 26.05 -12.00 22.26
C ARG A 329 27.43 -11.71 22.84
N ALA A 330 28.47 -11.65 21.98
CA ALA A 330 29.81 -11.25 22.38
C ALA A 330 29.92 -9.74 22.70
N ALA A 331 29.05 -8.90 22.13
CA ALA A 331 29.03 -7.46 22.38
C ALA A 331 28.26 -7.05 23.64
N GLY A 332 27.46 -7.95 24.24
CA GLY A 332 26.75 -7.70 25.49
C GLY A 332 25.47 -8.53 25.66
N PRO A 333 24.65 -8.21 26.68
CA PRO A 333 23.34 -8.84 26.88
C PRO A 333 22.43 -8.68 25.65
N LEU A 334 21.73 -9.75 25.28
CA LEU A 334 20.81 -9.74 24.15
C LEU A 334 19.50 -9.03 24.52
N SER A 335 19.02 -8.15 23.63
CA SER A 335 17.67 -7.59 23.72
C SER A 335 16.61 -8.65 23.39
N VAL A 336 15.35 -8.35 23.75
CA VAL A 336 14.19 -9.24 23.59
C VAL A 336 14.08 -9.81 22.16
N ASP A 337 14.28 -8.99 21.13
CA ASP A 337 14.21 -9.41 19.73
C ASP A 337 15.34 -10.38 19.33
N TRP A 338 16.53 -10.27 19.94
CA TRP A 338 17.64 -11.21 19.73
C TRP A 338 17.54 -12.48 20.59
N LEU A 339 16.97 -12.40 21.79
CA LEU A 339 16.60 -13.58 22.59
C LEU A 339 15.56 -14.43 21.86
N MET A 340 14.50 -13.79 21.32
CA MET A 340 13.51 -14.47 20.47
C MET A 340 14.14 -15.00 19.17
N THR A 341 15.10 -14.29 18.57
CA THR A 341 15.85 -14.83 17.41
C THR A 341 16.66 -16.07 17.80
N SER A 342 17.29 -16.08 18.98
CA SER A 342 17.99 -17.26 19.50
C SER A 342 17.05 -18.43 19.78
N ALA A 343 15.83 -18.17 20.28
CA ALA A 343 14.83 -19.20 20.48
C ALA A 343 14.35 -19.81 19.15
N ALA A 344 14.15 -18.99 18.12
CA ALA A 344 13.76 -19.47 16.79
C ALA A 344 14.82 -20.40 16.17
N LEU A 345 16.11 -20.08 16.33
CA LEU A 345 17.21 -20.95 15.91
C LEU A 345 17.24 -22.28 16.68
N GLN A 346 17.02 -22.26 18.00
CA GLN A 346 16.99 -23.50 18.80
C GLN A 346 15.76 -24.37 18.48
N ILE A 347 14.59 -23.77 18.19
CA ILE A 347 13.42 -24.48 17.65
C ILE A 347 13.77 -25.18 16.34
N ARG A 348 14.46 -24.49 15.42
CA ARG A 348 14.92 -25.07 14.14
C ARG A 348 15.94 -26.20 14.32
N ALA A 349 16.75 -26.15 15.38
CA ALA A 349 17.69 -27.21 15.74
C ALA A 349 17.05 -28.39 16.50
N GLY A 350 15.80 -28.27 16.96
CA GLY A 350 15.12 -29.27 17.80
C GLY A 350 15.42 -29.15 19.30
N HIS A 351 16.17 -28.14 19.74
CA HIS A 351 16.50 -27.90 21.15
C HIS A 351 15.38 -27.13 21.87
N ILE A 352 14.22 -27.77 22.03
CA ILE A 352 12.98 -27.14 22.52
C ILE A 352 13.15 -26.58 23.95
N ASP A 353 13.82 -27.29 24.85
CA ASP A 353 14.13 -26.82 26.21
C ASP A 353 14.96 -25.52 26.19
N GLU A 354 16.00 -25.44 25.36
CA GLU A 354 16.83 -24.25 25.26
C GLU A 354 16.04 -23.06 24.70
N ALA A 355 15.19 -23.30 23.69
CA ALA A 355 14.27 -22.30 23.16
C ALA A 355 13.30 -21.81 24.23
N ARG A 356 12.74 -22.72 25.04
CA ARG A 356 11.83 -22.38 26.15
C ARG A 356 12.51 -21.50 27.19
N GLN A 357 13.75 -21.79 27.59
CA GLN A 357 14.50 -20.92 28.51
C GLN A 357 14.78 -19.53 27.90
N LEU A 358 15.10 -19.45 26.60
CA LEU A 358 15.33 -18.17 25.91
C LEU A 358 14.05 -17.32 25.79
N ILE A 359 12.89 -17.95 25.57
CA ILE A 359 11.57 -17.26 25.58
C ILE A 359 11.25 -16.73 26.98
N LEU A 360 11.48 -17.51 28.04
CA LEU A 360 11.28 -17.08 29.42
C LEU A 360 12.22 -15.91 29.81
N GLN A 361 13.47 -15.91 29.34
CA GLN A 361 14.39 -14.78 29.49
C GLN A 361 13.89 -13.54 28.73
N ALA A 362 13.36 -13.70 27.51
CA ALA A 362 12.79 -12.60 26.73
C ALA A 362 11.53 -12.00 27.39
N ARG A 363 10.68 -12.85 27.99
CA ARG A 363 9.46 -12.48 28.75
C ARG A 363 9.78 -11.69 30.02
N ALA A 364 10.91 -11.98 30.66
CA ALA A 364 11.42 -11.24 31.83
C ALA A 364 12.17 -9.94 31.45
N GLY A 365 12.34 -9.65 30.16
CA GLY A 365 13.04 -8.46 29.68
C GLY A 365 12.26 -7.15 29.83
N GLN A 366 12.96 -6.02 29.76
CA GLN A 366 12.42 -4.67 29.97
C GLN A 366 11.49 -4.15 28.85
N SER A 367 11.05 -5.00 27.91
CA SER A 367 10.29 -4.57 26.73
C SER A 367 9.10 -5.50 26.44
N PRO A 368 8.09 -5.60 27.34
CA PRO A 368 6.95 -6.50 27.18
C PRO A 368 6.13 -6.21 25.91
N GLY A 369 6.08 -4.96 25.45
CA GLY A 369 5.45 -4.61 24.17
C GLY A 369 6.16 -5.19 22.95
N LEU A 370 7.50 -5.27 22.96
CA LEU A 370 8.29 -5.90 21.91
C LEU A 370 8.22 -7.44 22.02
N PHE A 371 8.24 -7.99 23.24
CA PHE A 371 8.01 -9.42 23.46
C PHE A 371 6.66 -9.85 22.88
N ALA A 372 5.59 -9.09 23.15
CA ALA A 372 4.27 -9.33 22.57
C ALA A 372 4.27 -9.32 21.03
N SER A 373 5.02 -8.43 20.38
CA SER A 373 5.18 -8.43 18.92
C SER A 373 5.97 -9.62 18.38
N CYS A 374 6.88 -10.21 19.17
CA CYS A 374 7.69 -11.37 18.77
C CYS A 374 6.98 -12.71 18.99
N VAL A 375 6.24 -12.90 20.09
CA VAL A 375 5.52 -14.17 20.35
C VAL A 375 4.33 -14.38 19.41
N ASN A 376 3.71 -13.29 18.95
CA ASN A 376 2.61 -13.31 17.99
C ASN A 376 3.05 -13.63 16.54
N ASP A 377 4.33 -13.88 16.29
CA ASP A 377 4.80 -14.28 14.97
C ASP A 377 4.27 -15.67 14.60
N PHE A 378 3.84 -15.85 13.34
CA PHE A 378 3.34 -17.15 12.88
C PHE A 378 4.38 -18.26 13.06
N TYR A 379 5.69 -17.95 13.02
CA TYR A 379 6.75 -18.91 13.31
C TYR A 379 6.61 -19.54 14.71
N PHE A 380 6.33 -18.72 15.73
CA PHE A 380 6.15 -19.19 17.11
C PHE A 380 4.81 -19.89 17.31
N ASN A 381 3.75 -19.44 16.63
CA ASN A 381 2.46 -20.12 16.62
C ASN A 381 2.57 -21.55 16.02
N GLU A 382 3.26 -21.69 14.89
CA GLU A 382 3.54 -22.97 14.25
C GLU A 382 4.49 -23.87 15.06
N ALA A 383 5.44 -23.27 15.78
CA ALA A 383 6.33 -24.01 16.67
C ALA A 383 5.58 -24.56 17.90
N ALA A 384 4.68 -23.78 18.50
CA ALA A 384 3.90 -24.18 19.67
C ALA A 384 2.86 -25.28 19.34
N ARG A 385 2.24 -25.24 18.15
CA ARG A 385 1.37 -26.33 17.66
C ARG A 385 2.10 -27.67 17.55
N LYS A 386 3.40 -27.65 17.25
CA LYS A 386 4.25 -28.84 17.10
C LYS A 386 4.90 -29.27 18.42
N ASN A 387 5.14 -28.31 19.33
CA ASN A 387 5.83 -28.52 20.61
C ASN A 387 5.01 -27.83 21.72
N PRO A 388 4.02 -28.50 22.34
CA PRO A 388 3.09 -27.89 23.30
C PRO A 388 3.77 -27.25 24.53
N GLU A 389 4.98 -27.69 24.88
CA GLU A 389 5.86 -27.12 25.92
C GLU A 389 6.15 -25.62 25.72
N LEU A 390 6.04 -25.12 24.48
CA LEU A 390 6.22 -23.71 24.13
C LEU A 390 4.97 -22.85 24.33
N ALA A 391 3.77 -23.43 24.54
CA ALA A 391 2.53 -22.65 24.62
C ALA A 391 2.48 -21.72 25.86
N GLU A 392 2.85 -22.25 27.03
CA GLU A 392 2.94 -21.48 28.29
C GLU A 392 3.92 -20.30 28.22
N PRO A 393 5.21 -20.49 27.86
CA PRO A 393 6.19 -19.41 27.86
C PRO A 393 5.87 -18.31 26.82
N LEU A 394 5.12 -18.63 25.76
CA LEU A 394 4.67 -17.68 24.74
C LEU A 394 3.35 -16.96 25.10
N HIS A 395 2.65 -17.36 26.17
CA HIS A 395 1.26 -16.94 26.47
C HIS A 395 0.27 -17.19 25.30
N LEU A 396 0.43 -18.27 24.54
CA LEU A 396 -0.51 -18.59 23.48
C LEU A 396 -1.75 -19.28 24.06
N GLU A 397 -2.81 -18.51 24.29
CA GLU A 397 -4.17 -19.06 24.22
C GLU A 397 -4.34 -19.70 22.84
N LEU A 398 -4.66 -21.00 22.81
CA LEU A 398 -4.77 -21.78 21.59
C LEU A 398 -6.11 -21.53 20.87
N ASP A 399 -6.46 -20.26 20.65
CA ASP A 399 -7.59 -19.85 19.82
C ASP A 399 -7.12 -19.59 18.37
N LEU A 400 -7.86 -20.15 17.41
CA LEU A 400 -7.22 -20.81 16.27
C LEU A 400 -7.35 -20.08 14.91
N GLN A 401 -7.92 -18.86 14.89
CA GLN A 401 -8.61 -18.36 13.69
C GLN A 401 -8.09 -17.03 13.07
N ALA A 402 -6.87 -16.58 13.37
CA ALA A 402 -6.29 -15.41 12.68
C ALA A 402 -4.78 -15.54 12.44
N PRO A 403 -4.27 -15.38 11.21
CA PRO A 403 -2.83 -15.30 10.95
C PRO A 403 -2.18 -13.99 11.43
N PHE A 404 -2.99 -12.99 11.81
CA PHE A 404 -2.53 -11.70 12.32
C PHE A 404 -3.36 -11.25 13.55
N PRO A 405 -2.72 -10.83 14.65
CA PRO A 405 -3.39 -10.11 15.72
C PRO A 405 -3.61 -8.65 15.28
N PHE A 406 -4.77 -8.39 14.69
CA PHE A 406 -5.24 -7.03 14.42
C PHE A 406 -5.36 -6.26 15.76
N ARG A 407 -4.58 -5.18 15.90
CA ARG A 407 -4.64 -4.21 17.01
C ARG A 407 -5.37 -2.94 16.59
#